data_AF-A0A2P8DIP6-F1
#
_entry.id   AF-A0A2P8DIP6-F1
#
_cell.length_a   1.000
_cell.length_b   1.000
_cell.length_c   1.000
_cell.angle_alpha   90.00
_cell.angle_beta   90.00
_cell.angle_gamma   90.00
#
_symmetry.space_group_name_H-M   'P 1'
#
loop_
_entity.id
_entity.type
_entity.pdbx_description
1 polymer ?
#
loop_
_entity_poly.entity_id
_entity_poly.type
_entity_poly.pdbx_seq_one_letter_code
_entity_poly.pdbx_strand_id
1 'polypeptide(L)'
;MSGTEGPGGSDVGGGAPFLRVVRGEPTADEVAALVAVLAARARAARAGRGGGAHAPRSAWRDRARLVRAPLRPGPGAWRMSTR
;
A
#
# COMPACT_ATOMS: atom_id res chain seq x y z
N MET A 1 -49.48 -3.16 13.22
CA MET A 1 -48.69 -3.76 12.13
C MET A 1 -47.37 -3.03 12.05
N SER A 2 -46.35 -3.57 12.72
CA SER A 2 -45.02 -2.97 12.79
C SER A 2 -44.26 -3.30 11.50
N GLY A 3 -44.01 -2.29 10.67
CA GLY A 3 -43.06 -2.39 9.55
C GLY A 3 -41.65 -2.13 10.07
N THR A 4 -40.80 -3.15 9.99
CA THR A 4 -39.38 -3.07 10.35
C THR A 4 -38.61 -2.37 9.23
N GLU A 5 -38.16 -1.14 9.46
CA GLU A 5 -37.13 -0.52 8.61
C GLU A 5 -35.80 -1.24 8.85
N GLY A 6 -35.36 -2.03 7.87
CA GLY A 6 -34.02 -2.60 7.86
C GLY A 6 -32.98 -1.48 7.63
N PRO A 7 -31.76 -1.56 8.20
CA PRO A 7 -30.73 -0.57 7.93
C PRO A 7 -30.30 -0.69 6.47
N GLY A 8 -30.77 0.23 5.64
CA GLY A 8 -30.33 0.44 4.27
C GLY A 8 -28.88 0.90 4.27
N GLY A 9 -27.95 -0.05 4.15
CA GLY A 9 -26.58 0.25 3.75
C GLY A 9 -26.62 0.83 2.34
N SER A 10 -26.31 2.11 2.21
CA SER A 10 -26.19 2.79 0.93
C SER A 10 -25.03 2.19 0.15
N ASP A 11 -25.38 1.37 -0.85
CA ASP A 11 -24.45 0.91 -1.88
C ASP A 11 -24.07 2.12 -2.74
N VAL A 12 -22.96 2.76 -2.41
CA VAL A 12 -22.33 3.78 -3.25
C VAL A 12 -21.68 3.05 -4.43
N GLY A 13 -22.50 2.72 -5.43
CA GLY A 13 -22.13 2.45 -6.82
C GLY A 13 -20.95 1.48 -7.04
N GLY A 14 -21.23 0.18 -7.00
CA GLY A 14 -20.69 -0.81 -7.97
C GLY A 14 -19.18 -1.00 -8.09
N GLY A 15 -18.39 -0.62 -7.07
CA GLY A 15 -16.94 -0.82 -7.04
C GLY A 15 -16.41 -1.00 -5.61
N ALA A 16 -15.30 -1.73 -5.46
CA ALA A 16 -14.67 -1.92 -4.14
C ALA A 16 -14.28 -0.57 -3.52
N PRO A 17 -14.50 -0.38 -2.20
CA PRO A 17 -14.24 0.89 -1.53
C PRO A 17 -12.76 1.29 -1.62
N PHE A 18 -12.49 2.58 -1.83
CA PHE A 18 -11.11 3.10 -1.92
C PHE A 18 -10.34 2.99 -0.61
N LEU A 19 -11.05 3.03 0.52
CA LEU A 19 -10.51 2.87 1.87
C LEU A 19 -11.49 2.06 2.73
N ARG A 20 -10.98 1.10 3.51
CA ARG A 20 -11.78 0.31 4.46
C ARG A 20 -11.11 0.32 5.83
N VAL A 21 -11.89 0.67 6.85
CA VAL A 21 -11.48 0.51 8.25
C VAL A 21 -11.65 -0.97 8.62
N VAL A 22 -10.56 -1.62 9.00
CA VAL A 22 -10.56 -3.08 9.31
C VAL A 22 -10.90 -3.33 10.78
N ARG A 23 -10.65 -2.35 11.65
CA ARG A 23 -10.84 -2.44 13.10
C ARG A 23 -11.06 -1.05 13.70
N GLY A 24 -11.89 -0.97 14.74
CA GLY A 24 -12.20 0.25 15.49
C GLY A 24 -13.45 0.95 14.94
N GLU A 25 -13.99 1.88 15.73
CA GLU A 25 -15.11 2.75 15.36
C GLU A 25 -14.63 4.20 15.40
N PRO A 26 -14.00 4.70 14.31
CA PRO A 26 -13.48 6.06 14.28
C PRO A 26 -14.61 7.07 14.22
N THR A 27 -14.42 8.18 14.92
CA THR A 27 -15.32 9.33 14.85
C THR A 27 -15.28 9.99 13.47
N ALA A 28 -16.32 10.76 13.14
CA ALA A 28 -16.39 11.48 11.86
C ALA A 28 -15.18 12.43 11.67
N ASP A 29 -14.73 13.07 12.73
CA ASP A 29 -13.58 13.99 12.71
C ASP A 29 -12.27 13.25 12.39
N GLU A 30 -12.07 12.05 12.94
CA GLU A 30 -10.89 11.23 12.65
C GLU A 30 -10.89 10.73 11.21
N VAL A 31 -12.06 10.34 10.68
CA VAL A 31 -12.20 9.97 9.26
C VAL A 31 -11.89 11.17 8.37
N ALA A 32 -12.41 12.35 8.69
CA ALA A 32 -12.15 13.58 7.96
C ALA A 32 -10.65 13.94 7.98
N ALA A 33 -10.00 13.85 9.14
CA ALA A 33 -8.57 14.09 9.28
C ALA A 33 -7.74 13.12 8.42
N LEU A 34 -8.08 11.82 8.44
CA LEU A 34 -7.40 10.82 7.62
C LEU A 34 -7.54 11.12 6.12
N VAL A 35 -8.76 11.43 5.67
CA VAL A 35 -9.05 11.78 4.27
C VAL A 35 -8.27 13.03 3.86
N ALA A 36 -8.24 14.07 4.69
CA ALA A 36 -7.50 15.30 4.43
C ALA A 36 -6.00 15.05 4.24
N VAL A 37 -5.39 14.22 5.10
CA VAL A 37 -3.98 13.83 4.98
C VAL A 37 -3.72 13.06 3.69
N LEU A 38 -4.57 12.08 3.36
CA LEU A 38 -4.42 11.30 2.12
C LEU A 38 -4.56 12.18 0.87
N ALA A 39 -5.52 13.10 0.86
CA ALA A 39 -5.72 14.04 -0.23
C ALA A 39 -4.50 14.97 -0.40
N ALA A 40 -3.96 15.51 0.70
CA ALA A 40 -2.77 16.35 0.69
C ALA A 40 -1.55 15.60 0.12
N ARG A 41 -1.31 14.36 0.58
CA ARG A 41 -0.24 13.51 0.04
C ARG A 41 -0.43 13.21 -1.44
N ALA A 42 -1.64 12.93 -1.88
CA ALA A 42 -1.94 12.66 -3.27
C ALA A 42 -1.74 13.90 -4.17
N ARG A 43 -1.96 15.12 -3.63
CA ARG A 43 -1.66 16.38 -4.32
C ARG A 43 -0.15 16.61 -4.42
N ALA A 44 0.60 16.39 -3.34
CA ALA A 44 2.06 16.48 -3.34
C ALA A 44 2.70 15.48 -4.32
N ALA A 45 2.21 14.25 -4.37
CA ALA A 45 2.69 13.24 -5.32
C ALA A 45 2.39 13.60 -6.79
N ARG A 46 1.31 14.34 -7.07
CA ARG A 46 1.04 14.87 -8.41
C ARG A 46 1.98 16.04 -8.75
N ALA A 47 2.22 16.94 -7.81
CA ALA A 47 3.14 18.07 -8.00
C ALA A 47 4.59 17.61 -8.24
N GLY A 48 5.04 16.56 -7.55
CA GLY A 48 6.39 16.00 -7.71
C GLY A 48 6.66 15.28 -9.04
N ARG A 49 5.66 15.08 -9.89
CA ARG A 49 5.84 14.43 -11.22
C ARG A 49 6.36 15.38 -12.31
N GLY A 50 6.51 16.68 -12.02
CA GLY A 50 7.05 17.67 -12.97
C GLY A 50 8.57 17.66 -13.14
N GLY A 51 9.33 16.94 -12.30
CA GLY A 51 10.79 16.85 -12.38
C GLY A 51 11.25 15.40 -12.46
N GLY A 52 11.89 15.03 -13.58
CA GLY A 52 12.28 13.67 -13.95
C GLY A 52 13.37 13.01 -13.10
N ALA A 53 13.40 13.23 -11.79
CA ALA A 53 14.25 12.45 -10.88
C ALA A 53 13.40 11.34 -10.26
N HIS A 54 13.71 10.09 -10.61
CA HIS A 54 13.14 8.93 -9.92
C HIS A 54 13.53 9.04 -8.44
N ALA A 55 12.58 9.34 -7.55
CA ALA A 55 12.86 9.43 -6.13
C ALA A 55 13.57 8.14 -5.68
N PRO A 56 14.66 8.23 -4.88
CA PRO A 56 15.37 7.05 -4.42
C PRO A 56 14.37 6.09 -3.77
N ARG A 57 14.35 4.84 -4.24
CA ARG A 57 13.46 3.81 -3.69
C ARG A 57 13.83 3.64 -2.22
N SER A 58 12.82 3.69 -1.35
CA SER A 58 13.07 3.48 0.08
C SER A 58 13.71 2.12 0.29
N ALA A 59 14.63 2.03 1.26
CA ALA A 59 15.28 0.76 1.61
C ALA A 59 14.28 -0.33 2.01
N TRP A 60 13.11 0.05 2.52
CA TRP A 60 11.97 -0.83 2.82
C TRP A 60 11.32 -1.46 1.57
N ARG A 61 11.39 -0.80 0.42
CA ARG A 61 10.83 -1.31 -0.85
C ARG A 61 11.84 -2.12 -1.66
N ASP A 62 13.02 -2.40 -1.11
CA ASP A 62 14.03 -3.18 -1.79
C ASP A 62 13.67 -4.69 -1.77
N ARG A 63 13.18 -5.19 -2.91
CA ARG A 63 12.87 -6.62 -3.09
C ARG A 63 14.08 -7.53 -2.89
N ALA A 64 15.30 -7.04 -3.09
CA ALA A 64 16.51 -7.83 -2.87
C ALA A 64 16.61 -8.31 -1.41
N ARG A 65 15.96 -7.61 -0.46
CA ARG A 65 15.89 -8.04 0.94
C ARG A 65 14.95 -9.23 1.19
N LEU A 66 14.04 -9.51 0.27
CA LEU A 66 13.09 -10.63 0.39
C LEU A 66 13.63 -11.93 -0.20
N VAL A 67 14.76 -11.88 -0.91
CA VAL A 67 15.36 -13.03 -1.58
C VAL A 67 16.81 -13.19 -1.13
N ARG A 68 17.35 -14.41 -1.28
CA ARG A 68 18.76 -14.66 -0.97
C ARG A 68 19.64 -13.80 -1.88
N ALA A 69 20.77 -13.33 -1.34
CA ALA A 69 21.82 -12.71 -2.14
C ALA A 69 22.26 -13.64 -3.30
N PRO A 70 22.52 -13.08 -4.51
CA PRO A 70 23.01 -13.87 -5.62
C PRO A 70 24.30 -14.62 -5.26
N LEU A 71 24.40 -15.88 -5.70
CA LEU A 71 25.64 -16.65 -5.60
C LEU A 71 26.67 -16.04 -6.55
N ARG A 72 27.89 -15.81 -6.06
CA ARG A 72 29.01 -15.36 -6.90
C ARG A 72 29.71 -16.59 -7.48
N PRO A 73 29.73 -16.80 -8.81
CA PRO A 73 30.53 -17.87 -9.40
C PRO A 73 32.01 -17.60 -9.14
N GLY A 74 32.72 -18.62 -8.65
CA GLY A 74 34.17 -18.57 -8.39
C GLY A 74 34.88 -19.75 -9.06
N PRO A 75 36.17 -19.61 -9.44
CA PRO A 75 36.95 -20.72 -9.98
C PRO A 75 36.88 -21.93 -9.05
N GLY A 76 36.36 -23.06 -9.55
CA GLY A 76 36.24 -24.30 -8.78
C GLY A 76 35.01 -24.43 -7.86
N ALA A 77 34.12 -23.43 -7.78
CA ALA A 77 32.94 -23.48 -6.92
C ALA A 77 32.01 -24.68 -7.22
N TRP A 78 31.90 -25.08 -8.50
CA TRP A 78 31.14 -26.25 -8.93
C TRP A 78 31.74 -27.59 -8.48
N ARG A 79 33.07 -27.68 -8.26
CA ARG A 79 33.70 -28.94 -7.81
C ARG A 79 33.44 -29.23 -6.34
N MET A 80 33.09 -28.21 -5.56
CA MET A 80 32.80 -28.35 -4.12
C MET A 80 31.37 -28.82 -3.84
N SER A 81 30.48 -28.85 -4.85
CA SER A 81 29.12 -29.38 -4.67
C SER A 81 29.03 -30.90 -4.80
N THR A 82 30.12 -31.55 -5.25
CA THR A 82 30.17 -33.00 -5.47
C THR A 82 31.11 -33.72 -4.49
N ARG A 83 31.56 -33.04 -3.43
CA ARG A 83 32.20 -33.65 -2.26
C ARG A 83 31.21 -33.64 -1.11
#